data_AF-A0A957BR38-F1
#
_entry.id   AF-A0A957BR38-F1
#
_cell.length_a   1.000
_cell.length_b   1.000
_cell.length_c   1.000
_cell.angle_alpha   90.00
_cell.angle_beta   90.00
_cell.angle_gamma   90.00
#
_symmetry.space_group_name_H-M   'P 1'
#
loop_
_entity.id
_entity.type
_entity.pdbx_description
1 polymer ?
#
loop_
_entity_poly.entity_id
_entity_poly.type
_entity_poly.pdbx_seq_one_letter_code
_entity_poly.pdbx_strand_id
1 'polypeptide(L)'
;SWRIMLTHVLPNSLSPIIVQYTLGIATVIMAEAGLSFLGIGIRPPTPTWGGMITKGREFIRTEPHLVLYPSIVLGLTMIAFNFLGDGLRDALDPRVRK
;
A
#
# COMPACT_ATOMS: atom_id res chain seq x y z
N SER A 1 -5.66 6.44 -35.22
CA SER A 1 -4.64 6.00 -34.25
C SER A 1 -5.20 5.77 -32.83
N TRP A 2 -5.99 6.69 -32.27
CA TRP A 2 -6.51 6.58 -30.88
C TRP A 2 -7.37 5.34 -30.59
N ARG A 3 -8.14 4.86 -31.57
CA ARG A 3 -9.01 3.67 -31.43
C ARG A 3 -8.22 2.39 -31.16
N ILE A 4 -7.02 2.23 -31.73
CA ILE A 4 -6.18 1.04 -31.52
C ILE A 4 -5.54 1.10 -30.13
N MET A 5 -5.08 2.28 -29.71
CA MET A 5 -4.56 2.51 -28.37
C MET A 5 -5.59 2.18 -27.29
N LEU A 6 -6.81 2.71 -27.38
CA LEU A 6 -7.84 2.49 -26.35
C LEU A 6 -8.46 1.10 -26.37
N THR A 7 -8.56 0.44 -27.53
CA THR A 7 -9.25 -0.85 -27.66
C THR A 7 -8.33 -2.05 -27.51
N HIS A 8 -7.03 -1.93 -27.82
CA HIS A 8 -6.10 -3.07 -27.82
C HIS A 8 -4.91 -2.90 -26.88
N VAL A 9 -4.37 -1.67 -26.76
CA VAL A 9 -3.20 -1.42 -25.90
C VAL A 9 -3.62 -1.16 -24.46
N LEU A 10 -4.65 -0.33 -24.25
CA LEU A 10 -5.13 0.03 -22.92
C LEU A 10 -5.61 -1.20 -22.12
N PRO A 11 -6.54 -2.05 -22.60
CA PRO A 11 -6.98 -3.22 -21.84
C PRO A 11 -5.87 -4.27 -21.61
N ASN A 12 -4.91 -4.43 -22.53
CA ASN A 12 -3.77 -5.32 -22.31
C ASN A 12 -2.77 -4.78 -21.27
N SER A 13 -2.55 -3.46 -21.23
CA SER A 13 -1.61 -2.83 -20.30
C SER A 13 -2.23 -2.53 -18.95
N LEU A 14 -3.57 -2.39 -18.84
CA LEU A 14 -4.26 -2.15 -17.58
C LEU A 14 -4.00 -3.26 -16.56
N SER A 15 -3.95 -4.51 -17.02
CA SER A 15 -3.68 -5.68 -16.19
C SER A 15 -2.36 -5.57 -15.40
N PRO A 16 -1.18 -5.44 -16.03
CA PRO A 16 0.07 -5.24 -15.31
C PRO A 16 0.14 -3.90 -14.57
N ILE A 17 -0.53 -2.85 -15.07
CA ILE A 17 -0.58 -1.55 -14.39
C ILE A 17 -1.28 -1.68 -13.02
N ILE A 18 -2.44 -2.33 -12.95
CA ILE A 18 -3.19 -2.50 -11.70
C ILE A 18 -2.36 -3.30 -10.69
N VAL A 19 -1.72 -4.39 -11.15
CA VAL A 19 -0.80 -5.20 -10.35
C VAL A 19 0.34 -4.33 -9.78
N GLN A 20 0.99 -3.54 -10.63
CA GLN A 20 2.08 -2.63 -10.24
C GLN A 20 1.60 -1.62 -9.19
N TYR A 21 0.41 -1.05 -9.35
CA TYR A 21 -0.18 -0.14 -8.38
C TYR A 21 -0.45 -0.83 -7.04
N THR A 22 -1.04 -2.03 -7.03
CA THR A 22 -1.28 -2.79 -5.78
C THR A 22 0.01 -3.10 -5.03
N LEU A 23 1.07 -3.49 -5.75
CA LEU A 23 2.38 -3.73 -5.14
C LEU A 23 3.03 -2.43 -4.65
N GLY A 24 2.74 -1.30 -5.30
CA GLY A 24 3.22 0.04 -4.91
C GLY A 24 2.56 0.63 -3.66
N ILE A 25 1.38 0.13 -3.25
CA ILE A 25 0.66 0.61 -2.05
C ILE A 25 1.54 0.49 -0.81
N ALA A 26 2.24 -0.62 -0.65
CA ALA A 26 3.16 -0.85 0.46
C ALA A 26 4.25 0.24 0.54
N THR A 27 4.85 0.59 -0.61
CA THR A 27 5.87 1.63 -0.72
C THR A 27 5.32 3.00 -0.36
N VAL A 28 4.11 3.33 -0.83
CA VAL A 28 3.44 4.62 -0.53
C VAL A 28 3.12 4.73 0.96
N ILE A 29 2.60 3.66 1.58
CA ILE A 29 2.32 3.63 3.02
C ILE A 29 3.62 3.83 3.82
N MET A 30 4.70 3.14 3.44
CA MET A 30 5.99 3.27 4.11
C MET A 30 6.57 4.69 3.95
N ALA A 31 6.41 5.31 2.79
CA ALA A 31 6.80 6.69 2.55
C ALA A 31 5.97 7.68 3.38
N GLU A 32 4.65 7.50 3.48
CA GLU A 32 3.78 8.31 4.35
C GLU A 32 4.17 8.17 5.82
N ALA A 33 4.41 6.94 6.30
CA ALA A 33 4.87 6.69 7.66
C ALA A 33 6.23 7.36 7.93
N GLY A 34 7.16 7.32 6.97
CA GLY A 34 8.44 8.03 7.05
C GLY A 34 8.29 9.56 7.11
N LEU A 35 7.38 10.13 6.31
CA LEU A 35 7.07 11.56 6.37
C LEU A 35 6.39 11.95 7.69
N SER A 36 5.47 11.11 8.19
CA SER A 36 4.85 11.24 9.50
C SER A 36 5.86 11.15 10.64
N PHE A 37 6.91 10.34 10.49
CA PHE A 37 8.03 10.28 11.43
C PHE A 37 8.88 11.55 11.43
N LEU A 38 9.09 12.16 10.26
CA LEU A 38 9.78 13.45 10.11
C LEU A 38 8.93 14.66 10.55
N GLY A 39 7.67 14.44 10.97
CA GLY A 39 6.75 15.51 11.38
C GLY A 39 6.14 16.32 10.22
N ILE A 40 6.35 15.88 8.98
CA ILE A 40 5.83 16.50 7.75
C ILE A 40 4.63 15.71 7.18
N GLY A 41 4.21 14.65 7.89
CA GLY A 41 3.05 13.85 7.52
C GLY A 41 1.72 14.57 7.75
N ILE A 42 0.65 13.79 7.56
CA ILE A 42 -0.72 14.30 7.65
C ILE A 42 -0.98 14.80 9.07
N ARG A 43 -1.29 16.10 9.20
CA ARG A 43 -1.53 16.72 10.50
C ARG A 43 -2.88 16.26 11.07
N PRO A 44 -3.01 16.10 12.40
CA PRO A 44 -4.32 15.90 13.02
C PRO A 44 -5.28 17.02 12.59
N PRO A 45 -6.60 16.75 12.38
CA PRO A 45 -7.42 15.72 13.04
C PRO A 45 -7.57 14.39 12.30
N THR A 46 -7.08 14.26 11.07
CA THR A 46 -7.23 13.01 10.30
C THR A 46 -6.33 11.91 10.85
N PRO A 47 -6.90 10.78 11.32
CA PRO A 47 -6.11 9.68 11.85
C PRO A 47 -5.36 8.97 10.72
N THR A 48 -4.03 8.91 10.80
CA THR A 48 -3.20 8.09 9.92
C THR A 48 -2.43 7.07 10.73
N TRP A 49 -2.21 5.87 10.17
CA TRP A 49 -1.51 4.80 10.87
C TRP A 49 -0.05 5.18 11.16
N GLY A 50 0.65 5.84 10.23
CA GLY A 50 1.99 6.39 10.46
C GLY A 50 2.01 7.44 11.58
N GLY A 51 1.04 8.35 11.61
CA GLY A 51 0.89 9.36 12.66
C GLY A 51 0.58 8.76 14.04
N MET A 52 -0.22 7.69 14.10
CA MET A 52 -0.49 6.94 15.34
C MET A 52 0.77 6.30 15.92
N ILE A 53 1.59 5.69 15.06
CA ILE A 53 2.88 5.09 15.46
C ILE A 53 3.83 6.16 16.00
N THR A 54 3.96 7.30 15.30
CA THR A 54 4.83 8.40 15.73
C THR A 54 4.40 8.98 17.08
N LYS A 55 3.09 9.23 17.27
CA LYS A 55 2.55 9.76 18.55
C LYS A 55 2.66 8.75 19.69
N GLY A 56 2.35 7.48 19.43
CA GLY A 56 2.44 6.41 20.43
C GLY A 56 3.86 6.17 20.94
N ARG A 57 4.89 6.63 20.22
CA ARG A 57 6.30 6.48 20.61
C ARG A 57 6.62 7.13 21.95
N GLU A 58 6.00 8.28 22.25
CA GLU A 58 6.18 8.98 23.53
C GLU A 58 5.64 8.15 24.70
N PHE A 59 4.59 7.36 24.44
CA PHE A 59 3.92 6.50 25.40
C PHE A 59 4.39 5.05 25.35
N ILE A 60 5.48 4.72 24.62
CA ILE A 60 5.87 3.32 24.44
C ILE A 60 6.23 2.61 25.76
N ARG A 61 6.66 3.38 26.77
CA ARG A 61 7.00 2.87 28.11
C ARG A 61 5.78 2.73 29.02
N THR A 62 4.72 3.50 28.79
CA THR A 62 3.50 3.49 29.61
C THR A 62 2.38 2.69 28.96
N GLU A 63 2.14 2.92 27.67
CA GLU A 63 1.05 2.39 26.86
C GLU A 63 1.58 1.87 25.50
N PRO A 64 2.36 0.78 25.49
CA PRO A 64 2.96 0.24 24.26
C PRO A 64 1.92 -0.20 23.21
N HIS A 65 0.69 -0.47 23.64
CA HIS A 65 -0.40 -0.87 22.77
C HIS A 65 -0.77 0.20 21.72
N LEU A 66 -0.54 1.48 22.03
CA LEU A 66 -0.78 2.60 21.12
C LEU A 66 0.10 2.55 19.85
N VAL A 67 1.26 1.90 19.93
CA VAL A 67 2.16 1.66 18.79
C VAL A 67 1.93 0.28 18.18
N LEU A 68 1.73 -0.74 19.01
CA LEU A 68 1.63 -2.13 18.58
C LEU A 68 0.43 -2.38 17.67
N TYR A 69 -0.76 -1.91 18.04
CA TYR A 69 -1.98 -2.13 17.25
C TYR A 69 -1.88 -1.55 15.83
N PRO A 70 -1.60 -0.24 15.63
CA PRO A 70 -1.50 0.31 14.28
C PRO A 70 -0.36 -0.33 13.48
N SER A 71 0.75 -0.70 14.13
CA SER A 71 1.88 -1.38 13.44
C SER A 71 1.50 -2.77 12.92
N ILE A 72 0.79 -3.57 13.72
CA ILE A 72 0.35 -4.91 13.33
C ILE A 72 -0.69 -4.81 12.21
N VAL A 73 -1.68 -3.93 12.35
CA VAL A 73 -2.73 -3.74 11.34
C VAL A 73 -2.14 -3.26 10.02
N LEU A 74 -1.19 -2.32 10.07
CA LEU A 74 -0.48 -1.82 8.89
C LEU A 74 0.32 -2.94 8.23
N GLY A 75 1.09 -3.72 9.01
CA GLY A 75 1.85 -4.86 8.49
C GLY A 75 0.97 -5.92 7.84
N LEU A 76 -0.14 -6.29 8.48
CA LEU A 76 -1.12 -7.23 7.91
C LEU A 76 -1.73 -6.70 6.62
N THR A 77 -2.05 -5.41 6.57
CA THR A 77 -2.61 -4.76 5.38
C THR A 77 -1.60 -4.78 4.23
N MET A 78 -0.33 -4.48 4.50
CA MET A 78 0.74 -4.56 3.50
C MET A 78 0.89 -5.98 2.93
N ILE A 79 0.87 -7.00 3.80
CA ILE A 79 0.93 -8.41 3.39
C ILE A 79 -0.29 -8.78 2.55
N ALA A 80 -1.49 -8.38 2.96
CA ALA A 80 -2.73 -8.66 2.23
C ALA A 80 -2.73 -8.03 0.83
N PHE A 81 -2.30 -6.78 0.71
CA PHE A 81 -2.17 -6.12 -0.61
C PHE A 81 -1.06 -6.72 -1.47
N ASN A 82 0.03 -7.18 -0.85
CA ASN A 82 1.10 -7.88 -1.56
C ASN A 82 0.59 -9.20 -2.16
N PHE A 83 -0.07 -10.03 -1.36
CA PHE A 83 -0.69 -11.27 -1.86
C PHE A 83 -1.82 -11.03 -2.85
N LEU A 84 -2.62 -9.97 -2.68
CA LEU A 84 -3.61 -9.59 -3.68
C LEU A 84 -2.97 -9.20 -5.01
N GLY A 85 -1.86 -8.46 -4.96
CA GLY A 85 -1.07 -8.09 -6.14
C GLY A 85 -0.49 -9.31 -6.84
N ASP A 86 0.06 -10.26 -6.09
CA ASP A 86 0.59 -11.51 -6.64
C ASP A 86 -0.52 -12.41 -7.20
N GLY A 87 -1.64 -12.57 -6.50
CA GLY A 87 -2.78 -13.33 -7.02
C GLY A 87 -3.40 -12.70 -8.26
N LEU A 88 -3.46 -11.37 -8.32
CA LEU A 88 -3.89 -10.64 -9.51
C LEU A 88 -2.89 -10.80 -10.66
N ARG A 89 -1.59 -10.77 -10.36
CA ARG A 89 -0.53 -11.05 -11.34
C ARG A 89 -0.69 -12.44 -11.93
N ASP A 90 -0.84 -13.46 -11.09
CA ASP A 90 -0.99 -14.85 -11.52
C ASP A 90 -2.27 -15.05 -12.36
N ALA A 91 -3.38 -14.40 -11.99
CA ALA A 91 -4.62 -14.45 -12.76
C ALA A 91 -4.52 -13.75 -14.13
N LEU A 92 -3.64 -12.76 -14.26
CA LEU A 92 -3.47 -11.95 -15.46
C LEU A 92 -2.25 -12.37 -16.30
N ASP A 93 -1.34 -13.20 -15.78
CA ASP A 93 -0.19 -13.70 -16.52
C ASP A 93 -0.66 -14.76 -17.54
N PRO A 94 -0.67 -14.47 -18.85
CA PRO A 94 -1.26 -15.34 -19.87
C PRO A 94 -0.40 -16.58 -20.16
N ARG A 95 0.77 -16.71 -19.53
CA ARG A 95 1.80 -17.71 -19.85
C ARG A 95 1.44 -19.14 -19.42
N VAL A 96 0.34 -19.35 -18.70
CA VAL A 96 -0.14 -20.70 -18.31
C VAL A 96 -1.05 -21.33 -19.37
N ARG A 97 -1.48 -20.58 -20.40
CA ARG A 97 -2.32 -21.13 -21.48
C ARG A 97 -1.46 -21.63 -22.65
N LYS A 98 -0.82 -22.78 -22.46
CA LYS A 98 -0.47 -23.69 -23.56
C LYS A 98 -1.59 -24.70 -23.73
#